data_AF-A0A2V9IDC6-F1
#
_entry.id   AF-A0A2V9IDC6-F1
#
_cell.length_a   1.000
_cell.length_b   1.000
_cell.length_c   1.000
_cell.angle_alpha   90.00
_cell.angle_beta   90.00
_cell.angle_gamma   90.00
#
_symmetry.space_group_name_H-M   'P 1'
#
loop_
_entity.id
_entity.type
_entity.pdbx_description
1 polymer ?
#
loop_
_entity_poly.entity_id
_entity_poly.type
_entity_poly.pdbx_seq_one_letter_code
_entity_poly.pdbx_strand_id
1 'polypeptide(L)' 'AALKAGVGARDPARPIIHEIPFDSDRKAMSVVVRGPGETILMYTKGAPEEILSKCVSERRKSGTPVPRRPSHSRAR' A
#
# COMPACT_ATOMS: atom_id res chain seq x y z
N ALA A 1 -2.73 -7.60 -4.70
CA ALA A 1 -3.04 -6.47 -3.80
C ALA A 1 -4.09 -5.50 -4.39
N ALA A 2 -4.12 -5.33 -5.71
CA ALA A 2 -5.03 -4.46 -6.47
C ALA A 2 -6.50 -4.42 -5.99
N LEU A 3 -7.19 -5.57 -5.97
CA LEU A 3 -8.61 -5.64 -5.59
C LEU A 3 -8.90 -5.10 -4.18
N LYS A 4 -7.96 -5.27 -3.25
CA LYS A 4 -8.11 -4.75 -1.88
C LYS A 4 -7.82 -3.25 -1.79
N ALA A 5 -7.07 -2.70 -2.75
CA ALA A 5 -6.83 -1.28 -2.88
C ALA A 5 -7.92 -0.55 -3.69
N GLY A 6 -9.00 -1.24 -4.09
CA GLY A 6 -10.03 -0.69 -4.97
C GLY A 6 -9.57 -0.51 -6.42
N VAL A 7 -8.42 -1.09 -6.79
CA VAL A 7 -7.97 -1.15 -8.19
C VAL A 7 -8.52 -2.44 -8.78
N GLY A 8 -9.52 -2.31 -9.66
CA GLY A 8 -10.01 -3.43 -10.43
C GLY A 8 -8.89 -3.99 -11.31
N ALA A 9 -8.82 -5.31 -11.49
CA ALA A 9 -7.81 -5.96 -12.34
C ALA A 9 -7.86 -5.48 -13.82
N ARG A 10 -8.92 -4.77 -14.21
CA ARG A 10 -9.12 -4.20 -15.54
C ARG A 10 -9.48 -2.71 -15.49
N ASP A 11 -9.06 -1.96 -14.47
CA ASP A 11 -9.21 -0.49 -14.50
C ASP A 11 -8.28 0.09 -15.58
N PRO A 12 -8.80 0.54 -16.73
CA PRO A 12 -7.96 1.03 -17.82
C PRO A 12 -7.30 2.37 -17.47
N ALA A 13 -7.84 3.11 -16.48
CA ALA A 13 -7.22 4.34 -15.98
C ALA A 13 -6.04 4.06 -15.02
N ARG A 14 -5.94 2.84 -14.48
CA ARG A 14 -4.87 2.42 -13.56
C ARG A 14 -4.40 1.01 -13.84
N PRO A 15 -3.78 0.77 -15.02
CA PRO A 15 -3.33 -0.57 -15.37
C PRO A 15 -2.25 -1.04 -14.40
N ILE A 16 -2.36 -2.32 -14.00
CA ILE A 16 -1.29 -3.01 -13.27
C ILE A 16 -0.16 -3.28 -14.26
N ILE A 17 1.03 -2.79 -13.92
CA ILE A 17 2.23 -2.93 -14.76
C ILE A 17 3.23 -3.95 -14.19
N HIS A 18 3.12 -4.26 -12.89
CA HIS A 18 3.94 -5.28 -12.26
C HIS A 18 3.24 -5.85 -11.03
N GLU A 19 3.48 -7.13 -10.76
CA GLU A 19 3.01 -7.80 -9.55
C GLU A 19 4.20 -8.36 -8.79
N ILE A 20 4.23 -8.12 -7.48
CA ILE A 20 5.18 -8.75 -6.57
C ILE A 20 4.33 -9.65 -5.65
N PRO A 21 4.29 -10.97 -5.93
CA PRO A 21 3.52 -11.92 -5.14
C PRO A 21 3.88 -11.88 -3.65
N PHE A 22 3.09 -12.63 -2.87
CA PHE A 22 3.43 -12.83 -1.47
C PHE A 22 4.79 -13.53 -1.37
N ASP A 23 5.64 -12.97 -0.53
CA ASP A 23 6.95 -13.50 -0.21
C ASP A 23 7.04 -13.61 1.32
N SER A 24 7.50 -14.75 1.82
CA SER A 24 7.53 -15.07 3.26
C SER A 24 8.54 -14.23 4.04
N ASP A 25 9.62 -13.76 3.38
CA ASP A 25 10.62 -12.90 4.03
C ASP A 25 10.07 -11.48 4.17
N ARG A 26 9.40 -10.97 3.13
CA ARG A 26 8.75 -9.65 3.12
C ARG A 26 7.43 -9.61 3.90
N LYS A 27 6.80 -10.77 4.07
CA LYS A 27 5.44 -10.98 4.61
C LYS A 27 4.38 -10.07 3.98
N ALA A 28 4.54 -9.79 2.70
CA ALA A 28 3.74 -8.81 1.99
C ALA A 28 3.59 -9.16 0.51
N MET A 29 2.49 -8.69 -0.08
CA MET A 29 2.22 -8.73 -1.51
C MET A 29 2.02 -7.30 -2.02
N SER A 30 2.58 -6.99 -3.17
CA SER A 30 2.48 -5.67 -3.80
C SER A 30 2.00 -5.76 -5.24
N VAL A 31 1.36 -4.70 -5.72
CA VAL A 31 1.14 -4.46 -7.15
C VAL A 31 1.61 -3.06 -7.47
N VAL A 32 2.16 -2.89 -8.65
CA VAL A 32 2.57 -1.60 -9.19
C VAL A 32 1.60 -1.24 -10.29
N VAL A 33 1.06 -0.02 -10.24
CA VAL A 33 0.12 0.51 -11.23
C VAL A 33 0.65 1.80 -11.81
N ARG A 34 0.31 2.06 -13.07
CA ARG A 34 0.50 3.38 -13.66
C ARG A 34 -0.63 4.31 -13.21
N GLY A 35 -0.27 5.43 -12.61
CA GLY A 35 -1.18 6.47 -12.16
C GLY A 35 -1.29 7.63 -13.17
N PRO A 36 -2.10 8.65 -12.84
CA PRO A 36 -2.22 9.86 -13.65
C PRO A 36 -0.87 10.58 -13.80
N GLY A 37 -0.64 11.25 -14.93
CA GLY A 37 0.56 12.06 -15.15
C GLY A 37 1.86 11.25 -15.08
N GLU A 38 1.84 10.01 -15.57
CA GLU A 38 2.99 9.08 -15.58
C GLU A 38 3.53 8.69 -14.19
N THR A 39 2.76 8.94 -13.14
CA THR A 39 3.12 8.50 -11.80
C THR A 39 3.12 6.97 -11.70
N ILE A 40 3.98 6.43 -10.84
CA ILE A 40 4.03 5.01 -10.53
C ILE A 40 3.57 4.84 -9.08
N LEU A 41 2.51 4.07 -8.87
CA LEU A 41 1.92 3.84 -7.56
C LEU A 41 2.07 2.37 -7.18
N MET A 42 2.53 2.11 -5.95
CA MET A 42 2.60 0.75 -5.40
C MET A 42 1.55 0.57 -4.30
N TYR A 43 0.71 -0.45 -4.45
CA TYR A 43 -0.22 -0.88 -3.41
C TYR A 43 0.28 -2.15 -2.77
N THR A 44 0.47 -2.13 -1.45
CA THR A 44 0.99 -3.27 -0.69
C THR A 44 0.00 -3.71 0.38
N LYS A 45 -0.18 -5.03 0.53
CA LYS A 45 -0.97 -5.65 1.61
C LYS A 45 -0.15 -6.73 2.32
N GLY A 46 -0.32 -6.83 3.63
CA GLY A 46 0.38 -7.78 4.50
C GLY A 46 -0.17 -7.72 5.92
N ALA A 47 0.51 -8.34 6.88
CA ALA A 47 0.16 -8.21 8.29
C ALA A 47 0.27 -6.74 8.75
N PRO A 48 -0.63 -6.24 9.61
CA PRO A 48 -0.62 -4.85 10.05
C PRO A 48 0.74 -4.39 10.58
N GLU A 49 1.39 -5.19 11.40
CA GLU A 49 2.66 -4.89 12.05
C GLU A 49 3.78 -4.73 11.01
N GLU A 50 3.79 -5.59 9.99
CA GLU A 50 4.77 -5.61 8.91
C GLU A 50 4.60 -4.47 7.90
N ILE A 51 3.37 -3.97 7.71
CA ILE A 51 3.10 -2.82 6.85
C ILE A 51 3.34 -1.53 7.63
N LEU A 52 2.89 -1.46 8.88
CA LEU A 52 3.10 -0.30 9.73
C LEU A 52 4.58 -0.09 10.00
N SER A 53 5.41 -1.12 10.23
CA SER A 53 6.85 -0.90 10.40
C SER A 53 7.52 -0.15 9.24
N LYS A 54 6.95 -0.23 8.02
CA LYS A 54 7.47 0.37 6.78
C LYS A 54 6.87 1.74 6.44
N CYS A 55 5.78 2.16 7.10
CA CYS A 55 5.12 3.44 6.80
C CYS A 55 5.75 4.62 7.58
N VAL A 56 5.91 5.77 6.93
CA VAL A 56 6.43 7.02 7.55
C VAL A 56 5.36 8.09 7.75
N SER A 57 4.25 7.97 7.03
CA SER A 57 3.11 8.89 7.07
C SER A 57 1.81 8.11 6.98
N GLU A 58 0.73 8.72 7.43
CA GLU A 58 -0.63 8.20 7.31
C GLU A 58 -1.54 9.22 6.64
N ARG A 59 -2.52 8.76 5.85
CA ARG A 59 -3.58 9.62 5.32
C ARG A 59 -4.81 9.47 6.20
N ARG A 60 -5.23 10.58 6.82
CA ARG A 60 -6.47 10.68 7.60
C ARG A 60 -7.64 11.09 6.67
N LYS A 61 -8.85 11.19 7.23
CA LYS A 61 -10.06 11.58 6.45
C LYS A 61 -9.90 12.89 5.67
N SER A 62 -9.00 13.79 6.10
CA SER A 62 -8.66 15.04 5.41
C SER A 62 -7.84 14.87 4.11
N GLY A 63 -7.44 13.65 3.76
CA GLY A 63 -6.82 13.31 2.48
C GLY A 63 -5.32 13.57 2.40
N THR A 64 -4.81 14.61 3.07
CA THR A 64 -3.39 14.97 3.10
C THR A 64 -2.59 13.97 3.95
N PRO A 65 -1.47 13.40 3.44
CA PRO A 65 -0.56 12.61 4.27
C PRO A 65 0.01 13.45 5.40
N VAL A 66 -0.06 12.93 6.63
CA VAL A 66 0.57 13.53 7.81
C VAL A 66 1.63 12.58 8.35
N PRO A 67 2.73 13.07 8.97
CA PRO A 67 3.71 12.21 9.63
C PRO A 67 3.02 11.27 10.60
N ARG A 68 3.38 10.00 10.56
CA ARG A 68 2.77 9.03 11.46
C ARG A 68 3.30 9.29 12.86
N ARG A 69 2.38 9.57 13.80
CA ARG A 69 2.74 9.61 15.21
C ARG A 69 3.10 8.20 15.69
N PRO A 70 4.06 8.03 16.60
CA PRO A 70 4.25 6.74 17.26
C PRO A 70 2.91 6.31 17.85
N SER A 71 2.34 5.21 17.36
CA SER A 71 1.24 4.57 18.06
C SER A 71 1.83 3.98 19.34
N HIS A 72 1.24 4.28 20.49
CA HIS A 72 1.51 3.49 21.70
C HIS A 72 1.28 2.03 21.33
N SER A 73 2.37 1.25 21.23
CA SER A 73 2.22 -0.19 21.19
C SER A 73 1.45 -0.54 22.45
N ARG A 74 0.31 -1.21 22.30
CA ARG A 74 -0.12 -2.06 23.39
C ARG A 74 0.97 -3.12 23.47
N ALA A 75 1.81 -2.99 24.48
CA ALA A 75 2.57 -4.11 24.99
C ALA A 75 1.57 -5.25 25.23
N ARG A 76 1.66 -6.29 24.41
CA ARG A 76 1.65 -7.72 24.78
C ARG A 76 1.66 -8.56 23.52
#